data_AF-A0A143Z9G4-F1
#
_entry.id   AF-A0A143Z9G4-F1
#
_cell.length_a   1.000
_cell.length_b   1.000
_cell.length_c   1.000
_cell.angle_alpha   90.00
_cell.angle_beta   90.00
_cell.angle_gamma   90.00
#
_symmetry.space_group_name_H-M   'P 1'
#
loop_
_entity.id
_entity.type
_entity.pdbx_description
1 polymer ?
#
loop_
_entity_poly.entity_id
_entity_poly.type
_entity_poly.pdbx_seq_one_letter_code
_entity_poly.pdbx_strand_id
1 'polypeptide(L)'
;MFLAWNEIKYSKTRFALIIGVMILVSYLVYFLTGLAYGLAQDNRTSVDKWGADAIVLTDESNANISMSMMPRNLIDEVNADEVAVLGQTPTVVRKEGSTSEDAKITVTIFGIESDQFLMPEVIEGETFTED
;
A
#
# COMPACT_ATOMS: atom_id res chain seq x y z
N MET A 1 -28.13 -40.85 17.65
CA MET A 1 -27.20 -39.71 17.84
C MET A 1 -26.98 -39.29 19.30
N PHE A 2 -27.80 -39.73 20.27
CA PHE A 2 -27.65 -39.35 21.69
C PHE A 2 -26.35 -39.84 22.37
N LEU A 3 -25.75 -40.92 21.86
CA LEU A 3 -24.48 -41.46 22.36
C LEU A 3 -23.33 -40.43 22.25
N ALA A 4 -23.20 -39.75 21.09
CA ALA A 4 -22.13 -38.77 20.88
C ALA A 4 -22.21 -37.58 21.84
N TRP A 5 -23.42 -37.11 22.16
CA TRP A 5 -23.63 -36.01 23.12
C TRP A 5 -23.30 -36.43 24.56
N ASN A 6 -23.63 -37.68 24.93
CA ASN A 6 -23.24 -38.23 26.22
C ASN A 6 -21.72 -38.42 26.34
N GLU A 7 -21.06 -38.83 25.25
CA GLU A 7 -19.60 -39.00 25.19
C GLU A 7 -18.86 -37.67 25.42
N ILE A 8 -19.33 -36.59 24.79
CA ILE A 8 -18.80 -35.22 24.97
C ILE A 8 -18.97 -34.78 26.43
N LYS A 9 -20.12 -35.10 27.04
CA LYS A 9 -20.43 -34.73 28.42
C LYS A 9 -19.65 -35.56 29.45
N TYR A 10 -19.26 -36.79 29.11
CA TYR A 10 -18.45 -37.65 29.98
C TYR A 10 -16.96 -37.29 29.90
N SER A 11 -16.43 -37.08 28.70
CA SER A 11 -15.01 -36.79 28.45
C SER A 11 -14.73 -35.30 28.20
N LYS A 12 -15.29 -34.45 29.07
CA LYS A 12 -15.32 -32.98 28.93
C LYS A 12 -13.96 -32.36 28.63
N THR A 13 -12.90 -32.82 29.30
CA THR A 13 -11.55 -32.27 29.16
C THR A 13 -10.95 -32.52 27.77
N ARG A 14 -11.18 -33.71 27.21
CA ARG A 14 -10.67 -34.09 25.87
C ARG A 14 -11.36 -33.25 24.79
N PHE A 15 -12.69 -33.14 24.86
CA PHE A 15 -13.44 -32.35 23.88
C PHE A 15 -13.20 -30.84 24.06
N ALA A 16 -13.04 -30.34 25.29
CA ALA A 16 -12.65 -28.95 25.54
C ALA A 16 -11.27 -28.61 24.94
N LEU A 17 -10.28 -29.50 25.08
CA LEU A 17 -8.97 -29.34 24.44
C LEU A 17 -9.09 -29.34 22.91
N ILE A 18 -9.86 -30.26 22.32
CA ILE A 18 -10.07 -30.31 20.87
C ILE A 18 -10.70 -29.00 20.35
N ILE A 19 -11.78 -28.55 20.99
CA ILE A 19 -12.45 -27.29 20.64
C ILE A 19 -11.51 -26.09 20.83
N GLY A 20 -10.75 -26.07 21.93
CA GLY A 20 -9.76 -25.02 22.20
C GLY A 20 -8.69 -24.94 21.12
N VAL A 21 -8.13 -26.08 20.70
CA VAL A 21 -7.17 -26.12 19.58
C VAL A 21 -7.82 -25.65 18.29
N MET A 22 -9.05 -26.08 17.98
CA MET A 22 -9.75 -25.58 16.78
C MET A 22 -9.94 -24.06 16.82
N ILE A 23 -10.32 -23.49 17.96
CA ILE A 23 -10.45 -22.04 18.14
C ILE A 23 -9.10 -21.34 17.97
N LEU A 24 -8.04 -21.84 18.60
CA LEU A 24 -6.70 -21.25 18.52
C LEU A 24 -6.16 -21.26 17.07
N VAL A 25 -6.32 -22.38 16.36
CA VAL A 25 -5.92 -22.48 14.95
C VAL A 25 -6.73 -21.52 14.09
N SER A 26 -8.05 -21.48 14.28
CA SER A 26 -8.93 -20.56 13.52
C SER A 26 -8.59 -19.10 13.80
N TYR A 27 -8.34 -18.76 15.06
CA TYR A 27 -7.94 -17.42 15.48
C TYR A 27 -6.59 -17.02 14.89
N LEU A 28 -5.61 -17.93 14.89
CA LEU A 28 -4.30 -17.68 14.29
C LEU A 28 -4.42 -17.39 12.79
N VAL A 29 -5.18 -18.20 12.06
CA VAL A 29 -5.42 -17.99 10.63
C VAL A 29 -6.12 -16.66 10.37
N TYR A 30 -7.15 -16.35 11.15
CA TYR A 30 -7.84 -15.05 11.08
C TYR A 30 -6.89 -13.88 11.33
N PHE A 31 -6.07 -13.98 12.37
CA PHE A 31 -5.11 -12.94 12.73
C PHE A 31 -4.05 -12.72 11.64
N LEU A 32 -3.46 -13.80 11.12
CA LEU A 32 -2.48 -13.72 10.04
C LEU A 32 -3.08 -13.11 8.77
N THR A 33 -4.32 -13.50 8.45
CA THR A 33 -5.05 -12.96 7.29
C THR A 33 -5.32 -11.47 7.48
N GLY A 34 -5.85 -11.08 8.63
CA GLY A 34 -6.13 -9.67 8.95
C GLY A 34 -4.87 -8.80 8.92
N LEU A 35 -3.74 -9.31 9.43
CA LEU A 35 -2.45 -8.62 9.37
C LEU A 35 -1.96 -8.46 7.92
N ALA A 36 -2.01 -9.54 7.13
CA ALA A 36 -1.58 -9.52 5.74
C ALA A 36 -2.40 -8.53 4.91
N TYR A 37 -3.73 -8.56 5.03
CA TYR A 37 -4.60 -7.58 4.37
C TYR A 37 -4.39 -6.17 4.88
N GLY A 38 -4.21 -5.97 6.19
CA GLY A 38 -3.95 -4.65 6.76
C GLY A 38 -2.66 -4.02 6.24
N LEU A 39 -1.56 -4.79 6.19
CA LEU A 39 -0.29 -4.34 5.63
C LEU A 39 -0.37 -4.09 4.11
N ALA A 40 -1.07 -4.96 3.38
CA ALA A 40 -1.29 -4.77 1.95
C ALA A 40 -2.10 -3.50 1.67
N GLN A 41 -3.17 -3.27 2.45
CA GLN A 41 -3.98 -2.06 2.37
C GLN A 41 -3.16 -0.82 2.70
N ASP A 42 -2.38 -0.83 3.78
CA ASP A 42 -1.53 0.31 4.18
C ASP A 42 -0.51 0.66 3.09
N ASN A 43 0.12 -0.34 2.47
CA ASN A 43 1.06 -0.14 1.38
C ASN A 43 0.39 0.43 0.11
N ARG A 44 -0.87 0.07 -0.15
CA ARG A 44 -1.61 0.46 -1.36
C ARG A 44 -2.46 1.73 -1.17
N THR A 45 -2.77 2.14 0.05
CA THR A 45 -3.76 3.21 0.34
C THR A 45 -3.44 4.52 -0.38
N SER A 46 -2.17 4.90 -0.50
CA SER A 46 -1.78 6.12 -1.24
C SER A 46 -2.10 6.03 -2.72
N VAL A 47 -1.92 4.85 -3.32
CA VAL A 47 -2.19 4.58 -4.74
C VAL A 47 -3.69 4.42 -4.98
N ASP A 48 -4.40 3.75 -4.07
CA ASP A 48 -5.86 3.58 -4.15
C ASP A 48 -6.62 4.91 -4.14
N LYS A 49 -6.09 5.91 -3.43
CA LYS A 49 -6.68 7.25 -3.35
C LYS A 49 -6.60 8.04 -4.66
N TRP A 50 -5.73 7.66 -5.60
CA TRP A 50 -5.66 8.30 -6.91
C TRP A 50 -6.91 8.02 -7.76
N GLY A 51 -7.65 6.96 -7.46
CA GLY A 51 -8.84 6.59 -8.23
C GLY A 51 -8.54 6.17 -9.67
N ALA A 52 -7.29 5.83 -10.00
CA ALA A 52 -6.90 5.40 -11.33
C ALA A 52 -7.41 3.97 -11.62
N ASP A 53 -7.98 3.76 -12.80
CA ASP A 53 -8.41 2.44 -13.27
C ASP A 53 -7.22 1.52 -13.62
N ALA A 54 -6.11 2.11 -14.07
CA ALA A 54 -4.91 1.41 -14.49
C ALA A 54 -3.64 2.20 -14.19
N ILE A 55 -2.53 1.48 -14.03
CA ILE A 55 -1.18 2.04 -13.90
C ILE A 55 -0.34 1.46 -15.04
N VAL A 56 0.23 2.34 -15.87
CA VAL A 56 1.11 1.96 -16.97
C VAL A 56 2.55 1.92 -16.48
N LEU A 57 3.22 0.79 -16.67
CA LEU A 57 4.61 0.57 -16.27
C LEU A 57 5.41 0.02 -17.46
N THR A 58 6.73 0.26 -17.46
CA THR A 58 7.60 -0.38 -18.45
C THR A 58 7.74 -1.88 -18.18
N ASP A 59 7.96 -2.67 -19.22
CA ASP A 59 8.18 -4.12 -19.10
C ASP A 59 9.42 -4.44 -18.25
N GLU A 60 10.45 -3.60 -18.32
CA GLU A 60 11.71 -3.75 -17.57
C GLU A 60 11.55 -3.46 -16.07
N SER A 61 10.45 -2.83 -15.65
CA SER A 61 10.23 -2.43 -14.26
C SER A 61 9.87 -3.60 -13.34
N ASN A 62 9.54 -4.77 -13.89
CA ASN A 62 9.05 -5.93 -13.15
C ASN A 62 7.90 -5.57 -12.19
N ALA A 63 6.93 -4.80 -12.70
CA ALA A 63 5.77 -4.30 -11.95
C ALA A 63 6.12 -3.42 -10.74
N ASN A 64 7.28 -2.75 -10.76
CA ASN A 64 7.70 -1.83 -9.70
C ASN A 64 7.61 -0.37 -10.19
N ILE A 65 6.68 0.40 -9.59
CA ILE A 65 6.47 1.82 -9.90
C ILE A 65 7.78 2.62 -9.80
N SER A 66 8.55 2.40 -8.73
CA SER A 66 9.82 3.11 -8.49
C SER A 66 10.92 2.79 -9.50
N MET A 67 10.78 1.69 -10.27
CA MET A 67 11.74 1.26 -11.30
C MET A 67 11.24 1.54 -12.72
N SER A 68 10.00 1.99 -12.88
CA SER A 68 9.40 2.32 -14.18
C SER A 68 9.74 3.75 -14.56
N MET A 69 10.52 3.92 -15.63
CA MET A 69 10.89 5.24 -16.15
C MET A 69 10.62 5.29 -17.65
N MET A 70 9.80 6.26 -18.06
CA MET A 70 9.37 6.44 -19.44
C MET A 70 9.61 7.87 -19.91
N PRO A 71 10.00 8.08 -21.18
CA PRO A 71 9.95 9.38 -21.82
C PRO A 71 8.54 9.97 -21.80
N ARG A 72 8.41 11.28 -21.53
CA ARG A 72 7.12 11.98 -21.46
C ARG A 72 6.32 11.93 -22.77
N ASN A 73 6.98 11.80 -23.93
CA ASN A 73 6.28 11.70 -25.22
C ASN A 73 5.45 10.42 -25.40
N LEU A 74 5.64 9.40 -24.55
CA LEU A 74 4.82 8.18 -24.59
C LEU A 74 3.42 8.38 -23.98
N ILE A 75 3.16 9.51 -23.32
CA ILE A 75 1.82 9.85 -22.78
C ILE A 75 0.78 9.86 -23.90
N ASP A 76 1.13 10.41 -25.07
CA ASP A 76 0.24 10.52 -26.24
C ASP A 76 -0.11 9.15 -26.86
N GLU A 77 0.66 8.10 -26.53
CA GLU A 77 0.42 6.74 -27.01
C GLU A 77 -0.54 5.96 -26.09
N VAL A 78 -0.80 6.46 -24.88
CA VAL A 78 -1.71 5.81 -23.92
C VAL A 78 -3.15 6.12 -24.30
N ASN A 79 -3.93 5.08 -24.57
CA ASN A 79 -5.36 5.21 -24.86
C ASN A 79 -6.16 5.22 -23.55
N ALA A 80 -6.50 6.41 -23.05
CA ALA A 80 -7.36 6.61 -21.88
C ALA A 80 -8.09 7.96 -21.98
N ASP A 81 -9.20 8.11 -21.25
CA ASP A 81 -9.97 9.37 -21.21
C ASP A 81 -9.19 10.48 -20.48
N GLU A 82 -8.52 10.12 -19.39
CA GLU A 82 -7.64 11.00 -18.60
C GLU A 82 -6.33 10.29 -18.30
N VAL A 83 -5.21 11.02 -18.39
CA VAL A 83 -3.88 10.51 -18.09
C VAL A 83 -3.20 11.47 -17.14
N ALA A 84 -2.58 10.92 -16.09
CA ALA A 84 -1.76 11.67 -15.17
C ALA A 84 -0.35 11.10 -15.09
N VAL A 85 0.64 12.00 -15.01
CA VAL A 85 2.04 11.62 -14.86
C VAL A 85 2.44 11.62 -13.40
N LEU A 86 3.28 10.65 -13.05
CA LEU A 86 3.87 10.55 -11.73
C LEU A 86 5.38 10.47 -11.87
N GLY A 87 6.07 11.48 -11.37
CA GLY A 87 7.49 11.42 -11.05
C GLY A 87 7.65 11.01 -9.60
N GLN A 88 8.48 10.01 -9.31
CA GLN A 88 8.87 9.68 -7.95
C GLN A 88 10.38 9.49 -7.90
N THR A 89 11.06 10.24 -7.03
CA THR A 89 12.48 10.00 -6.77
C THR A 89 12.78 10.00 -5.27
N PRO A 90 13.28 8.88 -4.72
CA PRO A 90 13.84 8.88 -3.37
C PRO A 90 15.17 9.64 -3.38
N THR A 91 15.40 10.47 -2.38
CA THR A 91 16.64 11.23 -2.22
C THR A 91 16.95 11.46 -0.74
N VAL A 92 18.16 11.93 -0.44
CA VAL A 92 18.57 12.32 0.90
C VAL A 92 18.84 13.82 0.89
N VAL A 93 18.05 14.55 1.65
CA VAL A 93 18.21 16.01 1.82
C VAL A 93 18.86 16.30 3.16
N ARG A 94 19.46 17.49 3.25
CA ARG A 94 20.06 18.00 4.48
C ARG A 94 19.79 19.50 4.54
N LYS A 95 19.46 19.99 5.74
CA LYS A 95 19.31 21.42 5.95
C LYS A 95 20.61 22.14 5.62
N GLU A 96 20.51 23.23 4.86
CA GLU A 96 21.64 24.07 4.51
C GLU A 96 22.39 24.51 5.79
N GLY A 97 23.72 24.43 5.76
CA GLY A 97 24.59 24.73 6.89
C GLY A 97 24.77 23.61 7.93
N SER A 98 24.03 22.50 7.84
CA SER A 98 24.30 21.33 8.68
C SER A 98 25.32 20.40 8.02
N THR A 99 26.32 19.94 8.77
CA THR A 99 27.36 19.02 8.28
C THR A 99 27.36 17.66 8.97
N SER A 100 26.58 17.48 10.05
CA SER A 100 26.50 16.21 10.77
C SER A 100 25.80 15.13 9.95
N GLU A 101 26.23 13.88 10.15
CA GLU A 101 25.58 12.69 9.57
C GLU A 101 24.12 12.57 10.02
N ASP A 102 23.82 12.91 11.28
CA ASP A 102 22.48 12.86 11.89
C ASP A 102 21.48 13.85 11.28
N ALA A 103 21.95 14.81 10.48
CA ALA A 103 21.10 15.79 9.82
C ALA A 103 20.63 15.35 8.42
N LYS A 104 21.02 14.15 7.97
CA LYS A 104 20.52 13.56 6.73
C LYS A 104 19.07 13.11 6.93
N ILE A 105 18.18 13.53 6.04
CA ILE A 105 16.78 13.14 6.05
C ILE A 105 16.49 12.46 4.71
N THR A 106 16.06 11.20 4.77
CA THR A 106 15.57 10.50 3.58
C THR A 106 14.18 11.01 3.25
N VAL A 107 14.00 11.52 2.04
CA VAL A 107 12.73 12.02 1.52
C VAL A 107 12.42 11.35 0.20
N THR A 108 11.14 11.28 -0.15
CA THR A 108 10.71 10.92 -1.49
C THR A 108 10.03 12.12 -2.09
N ILE A 109 10.53 12.58 -3.24
CA ILE A 109 9.94 13.68 -3.98
C ILE A 109 8.95 13.08 -4.96
N PHE A 110 7.72 13.60 -4.92
CA PHE A 110 6.67 13.29 -5.88
C PHE A 110 6.47 14.51 -6.79
N GLY A 111 6.55 14.30 -8.10
CA GLY A 111 6.24 15.29 -9.12
C GLY A 111 4.94 14.89 -9.81
N ILE A 112 3.99 15.80 -9.86
CA ILE A 112 2.68 15.67 -10.49
C ILE A 112 2.36 16.99 -11.20
N GLU A 113 1.50 16.98 -12.20
CA GLU A 113 1.02 18.22 -12.83
C GLU A 113 -0.25 18.72 -12.11
N SER A 114 -0.42 20.04 -12.03
CA SER A 114 -1.49 20.66 -11.24
C SER A 114 -2.89 20.51 -11.84
N ASP A 115 -2.97 20.25 -13.15
CA ASP A 115 -4.19 20.09 -13.93
C ASP A 115 -4.69 18.63 -14.01
N GLN A 116 -3.93 17.69 -13.44
CA GLN A 116 -4.21 16.26 -13.49
C GLN A 116 -4.93 15.75 -12.23
N PHE A 117 -5.68 14.65 -12.37
CA PHE A 117 -6.45 14.05 -11.28
C PHE A 117 -5.59 13.55 -10.09
N LEU A 118 -4.27 13.43 -10.25
CA LEU A 118 -3.34 13.08 -9.18
C LEU A 118 -3.12 14.23 -8.18
N MET A 119 -3.51 15.45 -8.52
CA MET A 119 -3.41 16.60 -7.61
C MET A 119 -4.35 16.41 -6.41
N PRO A 120 -3.81 16.30 -5.18
CA PRO A 120 -4.64 16.14 -4.00
C PRO A 120 -5.40 17.42 -3.68
N GLU A 121 -6.57 17.28 -3.05
CA GLU A 121 -7.28 18.41 -2.46
C GLU A 121 -6.43 19.03 -1.34
N VAL A 122 -6.07 20.31 -1.49
CA VAL A 122 -5.28 21.04 -0.50
C VAL A 122 -6.16 21.37 0.71
N ILE A 123 -5.91 20.70 1.83
CA ILE A 123 -6.60 20.95 3.11
C ILE A 123 -5.98 22.17 3.82
N GLU A 124 -4.65 22.30 3.76
CA GLU A 124 -3.89 23.39 4.37
C GLU A 124 -2.65 23.69 3.51
N GLY A 125 -2.29 24.97 3.39
CA GLY A 125 -1.16 25.43 2.58
C GLY A 125 -1.59 26.01 1.23
N GLU A 126 -0.63 26.07 0.29
CA GLU A 126 -0.82 26.59 -1.06
C GLU A 126 -0.48 25.50 -2.08
N THR A 127 -1.17 25.53 -3.22
CA THR A 127 -0.84 24.67 -4.36
C THR A 127 0.49 25.12 -4.96
N PHE A 128 1.27 24.18 -5.51
CA PHE A 128 2.36 24.58 -6.39
C PHE A 128 1.77 25.14 -7.69
N THR A 129 2.44 26.13 -8.26
CA THR A 129 2.10 26.74 -9.56
C THR A 129 3.05 26.20 -10.60
N GLU A 130 2.56 25.92 -11.81
CA GLU A 130 3.42 25.71 -12.97
C GLU A 130 4.18 27.01 -13.24
N ASP A 131 5.52 26.96 -13.17
CA ASP A 131 6.41 27.97 -13.75
C ASP A 131 6.84 27.52 -15.16
#